data_AF-A0A8H6ZJQ5-F1
#
_entry.id   AF-A0A8H6ZJQ5-F1
#
_cell.length_a   1.000
_cell.length_b   1.000
_cell.length_c   1.000
_cell.angle_alpha   90.00
_cell.angle_beta   90.00
_cell.angle_gamma   90.00
#
_symmetry.space_group_name_H-M   'P 1'
#
loop_
_entity.id
_entity.type
_entity.pdbx_description
1 polymer ?
#
loop_
_entity_poly.entity_id
_entity_poly.type
_entity_poly.pdbx_seq_one_letter_code
_entity_poly.pdbx_strand_id
1 'polypeptide(L)'
;MLRPMTPGQDQQWDMIEGSNDTITLNVDSLHFSWVLWLLYNESLLISPSIEQWSAIRAVAKQYKMDLIGAYATKRMGKTLDLVERVLSIQRFGMQDQWTKDTYDIFYQREEPISAEEGERLGFKTWAELNARREHFLRNMSTQKSSLSGNKLKKKKNTSDIAETFQSTAFERPKSSRPTSSSSTMASRPTVNVRSASGEASSSLPLPAVLTAPIRLDVVSQVHKSIAKNRRQAYSVSEKAGHQTSAESWGTGRAVARIPRVGGGGTHRSGQAAFGNMCRGGRMFAPTKIWRKWHVKVNQNQRRFAVVSALAASALPSLVLARGHRIEQIEEVPLVVSAATESFKKTKEAVTLLKALHAYADVVKVSNSRKLRAGKGKLRNRRHRQRRGPLVVYNEDNGIVKAFRNLPGVELVNVRRLNLLQLAPGGHLGRFVIWTEGAFGLLDEVYGTFDKASVYKKDYLLPTAKISNPDVTRLINSDEIQSVVRPAGQKVQKRPWTQKKNPLTNKTVLFRLNPYAKTLRKQELRKFITIRQERGEKKKKESAAGETFLQTLHAP
;
A
#
# COMPACT_ATOMS: atom_id res chain seq x y z
N MET A 1 -10.71 -5.33 -4.99
CA MET A 1 -10.39 -4.39 -6.09
C MET A 1 -8.88 -4.36 -6.31
N LEU A 2 -8.39 -5.27 -7.14
CA LEU A 2 -7.00 -5.28 -7.59
C LEU A 2 -6.86 -4.28 -8.74
N ARG A 3 -5.81 -3.46 -8.71
CA ARG A 3 -5.53 -2.44 -9.73
C ARG A 3 -4.71 -3.07 -10.86
N PRO A 4 -4.93 -2.73 -12.14
CA PRO A 4 -4.02 -3.12 -13.19
C PRO A 4 -2.69 -2.38 -13.06
N MET A 5 -1.60 -3.12 -13.26
CA MET A 5 -0.21 -2.70 -13.13
C MET A 5 0.23 -1.99 -14.42
N THR A 6 0.99 -0.90 -14.31
CA THR A 6 1.56 -0.17 -15.46
C THR A 6 2.83 -0.85 -15.99
N PRO A 7 3.05 -0.91 -17.32
CA PRO A 7 4.27 -1.50 -17.90
C PRO A 7 5.53 -0.69 -17.51
N GLY A 8 6.56 -1.38 -16.99
CA GLY A 8 7.91 -0.80 -16.81
C GLY A 8 8.44 -0.66 -15.38
N GLN A 9 8.05 -1.53 -14.44
CA GLN A 9 8.82 -1.70 -13.20
C GLN A 9 9.48 -3.08 -13.20
N ASP A 10 10.79 -3.10 -13.41
CA ASP A 10 11.62 -4.27 -13.11
C ASP A 10 11.62 -4.46 -11.59
N GLN A 11 10.82 -5.42 -11.11
CA GLN A 11 11.06 -6.04 -9.83
C GLN A 11 11.90 -7.29 -10.09
N GLN A 12 13.06 -7.33 -9.45
CA GLN A 12 13.87 -8.54 -9.33
C GLN A 12 13.05 -9.55 -8.53
N TRP A 13 12.49 -10.54 -9.22
CA TRP A 13 11.82 -11.66 -8.60
C TRP A 13 12.90 -12.61 -8.10
N ASP A 14 12.90 -12.90 -6.80
CA ASP A 14 13.53 -14.11 -6.31
C ASP A 14 12.70 -15.28 -6.88
N MET A 15 13.16 -15.81 -8.00
CA MET A 15 12.66 -17.04 -8.59
C MET A 15 12.96 -18.15 -7.58
N ILE A 16 11.97 -18.48 -6.75
CA ILE A 16 11.92 -19.80 -6.13
C ILE A 16 11.81 -20.75 -7.31
N GLU A 17 12.85 -21.53 -7.58
CA GLU A 17 12.83 -22.63 -8.55
C GLU A 17 11.78 -23.65 -8.09
N GLY A 18 10.52 -23.39 -8.45
CA GLY A 18 9.45 -24.37 -8.40
C GLY A 18 9.70 -25.39 -9.50
N SER A 19 9.61 -26.67 -9.15
CA SER A 19 9.70 -27.76 -10.10
C SER A 19 8.76 -27.51 -11.29
N ASN A 20 9.24 -27.79 -12.50
CA ASN A 20 8.43 -27.84 -13.72
C ASN A 20 7.52 -29.09 -13.72
N ASP A 21 6.91 -29.41 -12.59
CA ASP A 21 5.93 -30.47 -12.52
C ASP A 21 4.62 -29.93 -13.10
N THR A 22 4.13 -30.59 -14.14
CA THR A 22 2.82 -30.29 -14.72
C THR A 22 1.76 -30.52 -13.65
N ILE A 23 1.16 -29.44 -13.14
CA ILE A 23 0.05 -29.52 -12.20
C ILE A 23 -1.16 -30.08 -12.97
N THR A 24 -1.46 -31.35 -12.80
CA THR A 24 -2.68 -31.98 -13.31
C THR A 24 -3.85 -31.59 -12.42
N LEU A 25 -4.68 -30.66 -12.91
CA LEU A 25 -5.93 -30.31 -12.26
C LEU A 25 -6.98 -31.38 -12.61
N ASN A 26 -7.57 -32.02 -11.59
CA ASN A 26 -8.66 -32.98 -11.77
C ASN A 26 -10.00 -32.24 -11.98
N VAL A 27 -10.08 -31.42 -13.04
CA VAL A 27 -11.25 -30.63 -13.44
C VAL A 27 -11.31 -30.51 -14.96
N ASP A 28 -12.51 -30.62 -15.51
CA ASP A 28 -12.76 -30.40 -16.93
C ASP A 28 -12.21 -29.04 -17.38
N SER A 29 -11.44 -29.05 -18.46
CA SER A 29 -10.80 -27.85 -19.02
C SER A 29 -11.80 -26.72 -19.27
N LEU A 30 -13.03 -27.07 -19.65
CA LEU A 30 -14.12 -26.18 -19.92
C LEU A 30 -14.65 -25.50 -18.63
N HIS A 31 -14.86 -26.25 -17.54
CA HIS A 31 -15.29 -25.68 -16.26
C HIS A 31 -14.24 -24.75 -15.65
N PHE A 32 -12.96 -25.11 -15.77
CA PHE A 32 -11.88 -24.24 -15.32
C PHE A 32 -11.74 -22.97 -16.17
N SER A 33 -11.98 -23.07 -17.48
CA SER A 33 -11.97 -21.90 -18.37
C SER A 33 -12.98 -20.83 -17.97
N TRP A 34 -14.14 -21.22 -17.42
CA TRP A 34 -15.15 -20.28 -16.92
C TRP A 34 -14.74 -19.56 -15.64
N VAL A 35 -13.97 -20.23 -14.77
CA VAL A 35 -13.36 -19.57 -13.60
C VAL A 35 -12.30 -18.56 -14.04
N LEU A 36 -11.46 -18.91 -15.03
CA LEU A 36 -10.49 -17.99 -15.62
C LEU A 36 -11.17 -16.81 -16.31
N TRP A 37 -12.25 -17.06 -17.06
CA TRP A 37 -13.05 -16.01 -17.68
C TRP A 37 -13.56 -15.00 -16.64
N LEU A 38 -14.02 -15.46 -15.47
CA LEU A 38 -14.45 -14.60 -14.38
C LEU A 38 -13.30 -13.73 -13.83
N LEU A 39 -12.07 -14.24 -13.82
CA LEU A 39 -10.90 -13.54 -13.29
C LEU A 39 -10.30 -12.53 -14.27
N TYR A 40 -10.35 -12.81 -15.57
CA TYR A 40 -9.60 -12.06 -16.59
C TYR A 40 -10.45 -11.18 -17.51
N ASN A 41 -11.78 -11.32 -17.53
CA ASN A 41 -12.62 -10.52 -18.41
C ASN A 41 -13.05 -9.20 -17.76
N GLU A 42 -12.58 -8.07 -18.29
CA GLU A 42 -12.99 -6.72 -17.87
C GLU A 42 -14.40 -6.31 -18.36
N SER A 43 -14.96 -7.04 -19.33
CA SER A 43 -16.27 -6.74 -19.92
C SER A 43 -17.36 -7.68 -19.39
N LEU A 44 -18.09 -7.24 -18.36
CA LEU A 44 -19.26 -7.92 -17.77
C LEU A 44 -20.51 -7.90 -18.68
N LEU A 45 -20.34 -7.72 -20.00
CA LEU A 45 -21.44 -7.52 -20.95
C LEU A 45 -22.20 -8.80 -21.29
N ILE A 46 -21.60 -9.97 -21.06
CA ILE A 46 -22.24 -11.27 -21.24
C ILE A 46 -22.39 -11.89 -19.86
N SER A 47 -23.63 -11.97 -19.36
CA SER A 47 -23.93 -12.72 -18.14
C SER A 47 -23.85 -14.22 -18.43
N PRO A 48 -23.03 -15.00 -17.71
CA PRO A 48 -22.98 -16.46 -17.85
C PRO A 48 -24.34 -17.09 -17.63
N SER A 49 -24.59 -18.22 -18.31
CA SER A 49 -25.78 -19.04 -18.09
C SER A 49 -25.81 -19.63 -16.68
N ILE A 50 -26.96 -20.10 -16.23
CA ILE A 50 -27.12 -20.71 -14.89
C ILE A 50 -26.22 -21.96 -14.76
N GLU A 51 -26.10 -22.75 -15.83
CA GLU A 51 -25.21 -23.92 -15.89
C GLU A 51 -23.74 -23.51 -15.70
N GLN A 52 -23.31 -22.43 -16.35
CA GLN A 52 -21.95 -21.90 -16.19
C GLN A 52 -21.69 -21.45 -14.76
N TRP A 53 -22.64 -20.79 -14.11
CA TRP A 53 -22.52 -20.42 -12.70
C TRP A 53 -22.48 -21.63 -11.76
N SER A 54 -23.23 -22.69 -12.07
CA SER A 54 -23.22 -23.93 -11.30
C SER A 54 -21.86 -24.64 -11.38
N ALA A 55 -21.25 -24.67 -12.57
CA ALA A 55 -19.92 -25.24 -12.78
C ALA A 55 -18.82 -24.40 -12.08
N ILE A 56 -18.88 -23.07 -12.18
CA ILE A 56 -17.97 -22.17 -11.44
C ILE A 56 -18.08 -22.42 -9.92
N ARG A 57 -19.30 -22.58 -9.38
CA ARG A 57 -19.54 -22.90 -7.97
C ARG A 57 -18.94 -24.26 -7.59
N ALA A 58 -19.08 -25.27 -8.45
CA ALA A 58 -18.53 -26.62 -8.23
C ALA A 58 -16.99 -26.62 -8.18
N VAL A 59 -16.34 -25.96 -9.14
CA VAL A 59 -14.87 -25.82 -9.17
C VAL A 59 -14.38 -25.01 -7.97
N ALA A 60 -15.07 -23.93 -7.60
CA ALA A 60 -14.75 -23.15 -6.41
C ALA A 60 -14.86 -23.97 -5.12
N LYS A 61 -15.84 -24.88 -5.04
CA LYS A 61 -16.00 -25.82 -3.92
C LYS A 61 -14.82 -26.80 -3.83
N GLN A 62 -14.39 -27.36 -4.97
CA GLN A 62 -13.30 -28.33 -5.06
C GLN A 62 -11.96 -27.73 -4.65
N TYR A 63 -11.65 -26.50 -5.09
CA TYR A 63 -10.38 -25.83 -4.83
C TYR A 63 -10.41 -24.81 -3.67
N LYS A 64 -11.47 -24.79 -2.85
CA LYS A 64 -11.62 -23.88 -1.69
C LYS A 64 -11.47 -22.40 -2.05
N MET A 65 -12.08 -21.98 -3.17
CA MET A 65 -12.08 -20.58 -3.64
C MET A 65 -13.29 -19.82 -3.09
N ASP A 66 -13.22 -19.41 -1.82
CA ASP A 66 -14.40 -18.91 -1.07
C ASP A 66 -15.06 -17.69 -1.69
N LEU A 67 -14.28 -16.70 -2.15
CA LEU A 67 -14.80 -15.46 -2.74
C LEU A 67 -15.52 -15.72 -4.07
N ILE A 68 -14.98 -16.63 -4.89
CA ILE A 68 -15.55 -16.98 -6.20
C ILE A 68 -16.84 -17.77 -6.00
N GLY A 69 -16.82 -18.74 -5.07
CA GLY A 69 -18.00 -19.52 -4.69
C GLY A 69 -19.13 -18.65 -4.15
N ALA A 70 -18.82 -17.70 -3.26
CA ALA A 70 -19.79 -16.73 -2.74
C ALA A 70 -20.37 -15.83 -3.84
N TYR A 71 -19.56 -15.39 -4.80
CA TYR A 71 -20.03 -14.58 -5.92
C TYR A 71 -20.95 -15.35 -6.87
N ALA A 72 -20.58 -16.57 -7.24
CA ALA A 72 -21.39 -17.44 -8.09
C ALA A 72 -22.75 -17.75 -7.44
N THR A 73 -22.74 -18.06 -6.13
CA THR A 73 -23.97 -18.35 -5.36
C THR A 73 -24.95 -17.16 -5.37
N LYS A 74 -24.45 -15.93 -5.19
CA LYS A 74 -25.29 -14.72 -5.27
C LYS A 74 -25.87 -14.47 -6.65
N ARG A 75 -25.13 -14.81 -7.72
CA ARG A 75 -25.57 -14.61 -9.10
C ARG A 75 -26.66 -15.59 -9.52
N MET A 76 -26.59 -16.83 -9.05
CA MET A 76 -27.67 -17.81 -9.24
C MET A 76 -28.94 -17.41 -8.47
N GLY A 77 -28.80 -16.79 -7.28
CA GLY A 77 -29.91 -16.12 -6.61
C GLY A 77 -31.08 -17.07 -6.31
N LYS A 78 -32.26 -16.78 -6.89
CA LYS A 78 -33.49 -17.54 -6.63
C LYS A 78 -33.55 -18.93 -7.27
N THR A 79 -32.65 -19.24 -8.21
CA THR A 79 -32.66 -20.53 -8.94
C THR A 79 -32.18 -21.69 -8.08
N LEU A 80 -31.40 -21.42 -7.03
CA LEU A 80 -31.01 -22.43 -6.05
C LEU A 80 -32.16 -22.71 -5.09
N ASP A 81 -32.32 -23.99 -4.76
CA ASP A 81 -33.15 -24.42 -3.64
C ASP A 81 -32.69 -23.77 -2.32
N LEU A 82 -33.63 -23.53 -1.41
CA LEU A 82 -33.40 -22.87 -0.12
C LEU A 82 -32.34 -23.62 0.72
N VAL A 83 -32.38 -24.95 0.72
CA VAL A 83 -31.42 -25.78 1.45
C VAL A 83 -30.01 -25.64 0.84
N GLU A 84 -29.91 -25.60 -0.48
CA GLU A 84 -28.63 -25.39 -1.17
C GLU A 84 -28.01 -24.02 -0.91
N ARG A 85 -28.84 -22.98 -0.69
CA ARG A 85 -28.34 -21.66 -0.31
C ARG A 85 -27.71 -21.69 1.07
N VAL A 86 -28.36 -22.34 2.03
CA VAL A 86 -27.83 -22.51 3.40
C VAL A 86 -26.52 -23.30 3.39
N LEU A 87 -26.46 -24.39 2.62
CA LEU A 87 -25.22 -25.17 2.43
C LEU A 87 -24.08 -24.32 1.84
N SER A 88 -24.40 -23.46 0.88
CA SER A 88 -23.43 -22.54 0.26
C SER A 88 -22.93 -21.48 1.26
N ILE A 89 -23.83 -20.94 2.08
CA ILE A 89 -23.51 -19.97 3.13
C ILE A 89 -22.53 -20.60 4.13
N GLN A 90 -22.79 -21.83 4.58
CA GLN A 90 -21.93 -22.57 5.49
C GLN A 90 -20.57 -22.87 4.86
N ARG A 91 -20.54 -23.25 3.57
CA ARG A 91 -19.29 -23.63 2.90
C ARG A 91 -18.38 -22.45 2.59
N PHE A 92 -18.93 -21.34 2.09
CA PHE A 92 -18.16 -20.19 1.65
C PHE A 92 -18.08 -19.06 2.70
N GLY A 93 -18.66 -19.26 3.89
CA GLY A 93 -18.55 -18.32 5.02
C GLY A 93 -19.20 -16.96 4.76
N MET A 94 -20.37 -16.93 4.12
CA MET A 94 -21.04 -15.70 3.70
C MET A 94 -21.75 -14.99 4.88
N GLN A 95 -21.45 -13.71 5.11
CA GLN A 95 -22.02 -12.91 6.23
C GLN A 95 -22.79 -11.66 5.75
N ASP A 96 -23.21 -11.62 4.48
CA ASP A 96 -23.80 -10.43 3.87
C ASP A 96 -25.33 -10.37 4.06
N GLN A 97 -25.95 -9.25 3.65
CA GLN A 97 -27.41 -9.06 3.70
C GLN A 97 -28.19 -10.21 3.02
N TRP A 98 -27.68 -10.73 1.90
CA TRP A 98 -28.28 -11.88 1.20
C TRP A 98 -28.38 -13.14 2.06
N THR A 99 -27.44 -13.34 2.98
CA THR A 99 -27.48 -14.45 3.96
C THR A 99 -28.66 -14.27 4.91
N LYS A 100 -28.89 -13.03 5.39
CA LYS A 100 -30.02 -12.72 6.27
C LYS A 100 -31.34 -12.93 5.55
N ASP A 101 -31.47 -12.38 4.34
CA ASP A 101 -32.68 -12.52 3.53
C ASP A 101 -33.00 -13.99 3.23
N THR A 102 -31.97 -14.83 3.01
CA THR A 102 -32.13 -16.27 2.81
C THR A 102 -32.67 -16.97 4.05
N TYR A 103 -32.12 -16.66 5.24
CA TYR A 103 -32.62 -17.21 6.50
C TYR A 103 -34.03 -16.69 6.83
N ASP A 104 -34.34 -15.43 6.53
CA ASP A 104 -35.68 -14.86 6.75
C ASP A 104 -36.73 -15.58 5.89
N ILE A 105 -36.43 -15.84 4.62
CA ILE A 105 -37.30 -16.65 3.74
C ILE A 105 -37.43 -18.08 4.30
N PHE A 106 -36.35 -18.65 4.83
CA PHE A 106 -36.35 -20.00 5.40
C PHE A 106 -37.26 -20.10 6.64
N TYR A 107 -37.22 -19.10 7.52
CA TYR A 107 -38.06 -19.07 8.72
C TYR A 107 -39.55 -18.84 8.40
N GLN A 108 -39.86 -18.21 7.27
CA GLN A 108 -41.23 -17.98 6.79
C GLN A 108 -41.84 -19.20 6.08
N ARG A 109 -41.08 -20.27 5.81
CA ARG A 109 -41.62 -21.50 5.21
C ARG A 109 -42.72 -22.07 6.12
N GLU A 110 -43.80 -22.58 5.54
CA GLU A 110 -44.92 -23.17 6.30
C GLU A 110 -44.64 -24.62 6.71
N GLU A 111 -44.01 -25.40 5.82
CA GLU A 111 -43.69 -26.81 6.06
C GLU A 111 -42.38 -26.99 6.84
N PRO A 112 -42.30 -27.89 7.85
CA PRO A 112 -41.07 -28.18 8.57
C PRO A 112 -39.99 -28.78 7.64
N ILE A 113 -38.73 -28.71 8.07
CA ILE A 113 -37.62 -29.32 7.32
C ILE A 113 -37.82 -30.84 7.29
N SER A 114 -37.88 -31.44 6.09
CA SER A 114 -38.02 -32.89 5.95
C SER A 114 -36.78 -33.62 6.49
N ALA A 115 -36.91 -34.91 6.83
CA ALA A 115 -35.79 -35.71 7.30
C ALA A 115 -34.64 -35.75 6.28
N GLU A 116 -34.96 -35.82 4.99
CA GLU A 116 -33.98 -35.82 3.88
C GLU A 116 -33.24 -34.49 3.74
N GLU A 117 -33.94 -33.35 3.91
CA GLU A 117 -33.31 -32.03 3.92
C GLU A 117 -32.40 -31.85 5.15
N GLY A 118 -32.82 -32.41 6.30
CA GLY A 118 -32.06 -32.40 7.55
C GLY A 118 -30.75 -33.19 7.47
N GLU A 119 -30.76 -34.36 6.82
CA GLU A 119 -29.57 -35.16 6.58
C GLU A 119 -28.54 -34.40 5.71
N ARG A 120 -29.02 -33.69 4.68
CA ARG A 120 -28.17 -32.87 3.81
C ARG A 120 -27.54 -31.67 4.53
N LEU A 121 -28.29 -31.00 5.40
CA LEU A 121 -27.80 -29.86 6.18
C LEU A 121 -26.83 -30.27 7.29
N GLY A 122 -26.97 -31.50 7.80
CA GLY A 122 -26.29 -31.99 8.98
C GLY A 122 -27.07 -31.69 10.27
N PHE A 123 -26.98 -32.61 11.23
CA PHE A 123 -27.81 -32.60 12.45
C PHE A 123 -27.73 -31.30 13.25
N LYS A 124 -26.52 -30.75 13.43
CA LYS A 124 -26.30 -29.54 14.24
C LYS A 124 -27.00 -28.32 13.64
N THR A 125 -26.86 -28.15 12.33
CA THR A 125 -27.44 -27.06 11.53
C THR A 125 -28.94 -27.20 11.41
N TRP A 126 -29.44 -28.43 11.22
CA TRP A 126 -30.87 -28.73 11.22
C TRP A 126 -31.53 -28.37 12.56
N ALA A 127 -30.96 -28.81 13.69
CA ALA A 127 -31.49 -28.52 15.02
C ALA A 127 -31.50 -27.00 15.32
N GLU A 128 -30.42 -26.29 14.96
CA GLU A 128 -30.31 -24.85 15.16
C GLU A 128 -31.33 -24.07 14.32
N LEU A 129 -31.56 -24.48 13.08
CA LEU A 129 -32.54 -23.84 12.19
C LEU A 129 -33.98 -24.07 12.67
N ASN A 130 -34.31 -25.29 13.11
CA ASN A 130 -35.63 -25.59 13.66
C ASN A 130 -35.90 -24.82 14.96
N ALA A 131 -34.93 -24.77 15.89
CA ALA A 131 -35.08 -24.00 17.12
C ALA A 131 -35.31 -22.50 16.85
N ARG A 132 -34.59 -21.93 15.88
CA ARG A 132 -34.75 -20.51 15.48
C ARG A 132 -36.08 -20.25 14.79
N ARG A 133 -36.53 -21.18 13.94
CA ARG A 133 -37.82 -21.08 13.27
C ARG A 133 -38.98 -21.14 14.26
N GLU A 134 -38.95 -22.05 15.23
CA GLU A 134 -39.96 -22.09 16.29
C GLU A 134 -40.01 -20.78 17.07
N HIS A 135 -38.85 -20.23 17.43
CA HIS A 135 -38.77 -18.93 18.10
C HIS A 135 -39.37 -17.80 17.25
N PHE A 136 -39.09 -17.79 15.95
CA PHE A 136 -39.67 -16.83 15.00
C PHE A 136 -41.20 -16.95 14.90
N LEU A 137 -41.73 -18.17 14.78
CA LEU A 137 -43.17 -18.43 14.70
C LEU A 137 -43.90 -18.08 16.00
N ARG A 138 -43.30 -18.37 17.17
CA ARG A 138 -43.83 -17.97 18.48
C ARG A 138 -43.95 -16.46 18.57
N ASN A 139 -42.93 -15.71 18.14
CA ASN A 139 -42.94 -14.25 18.16
C ASN A 139 -43.95 -13.63 17.16
N MET A 140 -44.19 -14.26 16.01
CA MET A 140 -45.27 -13.84 15.11
C MET A 140 -46.65 -14.10 15.71
N SER A 141 -46.84 -15.20 16.44
CA SER A 141 -48.12 -15.54 17.08
C SER A 141 -48.45 -14.57 18.23
N THR A 142 -47.46 -14.19 19.05
CA THR A 142 -47.64 -13.19 20.11
C THR A 142 -47.94 -11.80 19.54
N GLN A 143 -47.32 -11.41 18.43
CA GLN A 143 -47.69 -10.17 17.74
C GLN A 143 -49.10 -10.20 17.12
N LYS A 144 -49.54 -11.32 16.54
CA LYS A 144 -50.92 -11.45 16.04
C LYS A 144 -51.94 -11.41 17.19
N SER A 145 -51.63 -11.99 18.35
CA SER A 145 -52.51 -11.93 19.52
C SER A 145 -52.64 -10.52 20.09
N SER A 146 -51.55 -9.73 20.10
CA SER A 146 -51.55 -8.34 20.60
C SER A 146 -52.20 -7.34 19.64
N LEU A 147 -52.28 -7.67 18.34
CA LEU A 147 -52.99 -6.88 17.31
C LEU A 147 -54.52 -7.08 17.31
N SER A 148 -55.05 -8.15 17.95
CA SER A 148 -56.49 -8.37 18.09
C SER A 148 -57.14 -7.57 19.25
N GLY A 149 -56.32 -6.98 20.14
CA GLY A 149 -56.78 -6.35 21.37
C GLY A 149 -56.56 -4.85 21.50
N ASN A 150 -55.98 -4.13 20.52
CA ASN A 150 -55.75 -2.69 20.67
C ASN A 150 -55.68 -1.94 19.32
N LYS A 151 -56.82 -1.39 18.90
CA LYS A 151 -56.84 -0.20 18.03
C LYS A 151 -56.43 0.99 18.90
N LEU A 152 -55.17 1.41 18.86
CA LEU A 152 -54.70 2.82 18.94
C LEU A 152 -53.18 2.86 19.14
N LYS A 153 -52.53 3.83 18.49
CA LYS A 153 -51.09 4.22 18.52
C LYS A 153 -50.15 3.51 17.54
N LYS A 154 -50.16 4.01 16.30
CA LYS A 154 -49.00 3.98 15.39
C LYS A 154 -47.90 4.93 15.92
N LYS A 155 -46.86 4.39 16.56
CA LYS A 155 -45.54 5.03 16.66
C LYS A 155 -44.46 4.00 17.01
N LYS A 156 -43.51 3.84 16.07
CA LYS A 156 -42.12 3.35 16.19
C LYS A 156 -41.83 2.24 17.21
N ASN A 157 -41.60 1.02 16.71
CA ASN A 157 -40.69 0.05 17.32
C ASN A 157 -39.89 -0.65 16.20
N THR A 158 -38.79 -0.04 15.78
CA THR A 158 -37.78 -0.64 14.87
C THR A 158 -36.47 -0.94 15.61
N SER A 159 -36.44 -0.75 16.93
CA SER A 159 -35.28 -1.03 17.82
C SER A 159 -35.24 -2.47 18.31
N ASP A 160 -36.40 -3.10 18.54
CA ASP A 160 -36.45 -4.33 19.34
C ASP A 160 -36.16 -5.61 18.51
N ILE A 161 -36.23 -5.49 17.18
CA ILE A 161 -35.86 -6.56 16.23
C ILE A 161 -34.34 -6.59 16.00
N ALA A 162 -33.62 -5.49 16.27
CA ALA A 162 -32.18 -5.41 16.08
C ALA A 162 -31.38 -6.03 17.26
N GLU A 163 -31.93 -6.01 18.47
CA GLU A 163 -31.27 -6.54 19.66
C GLU A 163 -31.34 -8.07 19.76
N THR A 164 -32.39 -8.70 19.22
CA THR A 164 -32.53 -10.17 19.19
C THR A 164 -31.63 -10.84 18.15
N PHE A 165 -31.13 -10.11 17.14
CA PHE A 165 -30.25 -10.63 16.10
C PHE A 165 -28.75 -10.53 16.42
N GLN A 166 -28.36 -9.82 17.48
CA GLN A 166 -26.95 -9.69 17.90
C GLN A 166 -26.49 -10.79 18.89
N SER A 167 -27.40 -11.59 19.45
CA SER A 167 -27.08 -12.56 20.51
C SER A 167 -26.71 -13.97 20.04
N THR A 168 -26.68 -14.25 18.72
CA THR A 168 -26.47 -15.64 18.21
C THR A 168 -25.51 -15.74 17.02
N ALA A 169 -24.46 -14.91 17.02
CA ALA A 169 -23.27 -15.14 16.20
C ALA A 169 -22.32 -16.11 16.92
N PHE A 170 -21.82 -17.10 16.17
CA PHE A 170 -20.82 -18.10 16.57
C PHE A 170 -19.68 -17.50 17.41
N GLU A 171 -19.75 -17.62 18.75
CA GLU A 171 -18.66 -17.22 19.65
C GLU A 171 -17.51 -18.24 19.55
N ARG A 172 -16.49 -17.88 18.78
CA ARG A 172 -15.11 -18.28 19.12
C ARG A 172 -14.78 -17.66 20.49
N PRO A 173 -13.94 -18.31 21.33
CA PRO A 173 -13.69 -17.84 22.69
C PRO A 173 -13.38 -16.35 22.71
N LYS A 174 -14.15 -15.61 23.50
CA LYS A 174 -13.97 -14.19 23.77
C LYS A 174 -12.54 -14.00 24.28
N SER A 175 -11.63 -13.57 23.39
CA SER A 175 -10.54 -12.72 23.85
C SER A 175 -11.23 -11.52 24.47
N SER A 176 -11.13 -11.34 25.77
CA SER A 176 -11.53 -10.12 26.46
C SER A 176 -10.98 -8.94 25.67
N ARG A 177 -11.83 -8.26 24.89
CA ARG A 177 -11.48 -6.93 24.40
C ARG A 177 -11.43 -6.08 25.66
N PRO A 178 -10.27 -5.54 26.06
CA PRO A 178 -10.29 -4.50 27.06
C PRO A 178 -11.23 -3.42 26.50
N THR A 179 -12.19 -2.99 27.31
CA THR A 179 -12.82 -1.68 27.17
C THR A 179 -11.72 -0.72 26.78
N SER A 180 -11.85 -0.07 25.62
CA SER A 180 -10.83 0.84 25.11
C SER A 180 -10.72 2.04 26.04
N SER A 181 -9.98 1.88 27.14
CA SER A 181 -9.12 2.93 27.63
C SER A 181 -8.28 3.30 26.42
N SER A 182 -8.55 4.48 25.86
CA SER A 182 -7.79 5.05 24.76
C SER A 182 -6.32 4.82 25.06
N SER A 183 -5.68 3.94 24.28
CA SER A 183 -4.24 3.74 24.38
C SER A 183 -3.63 5.04 23.87
N THR A 184 -3.41 5.96 24.80
CA THR A 184 -2.81 7.25 24.57
C THR A 184 -1.47 7.01 23.89
N MET A 185 -1.35 7.43 22.63
CA MET A 185 -0.02 7.79 22.14
C MET A 185 0.59 8.73 23.17
N ALA A 186 1.88 8.60 23.46
CA ALA A 186 2.58 9.51 24.36
C ALA A 186 2.60 10.92 23.74
N SER A 187 1.51 11.65 23.91
CA SER A 187 1.34 13.03 23.48
C SER A 187 1.32 13.91 24.72
N ARG A 188 1.97 15.06 24.65
CA ARG A 188 1.83 16.08 25.68
C ARG A 188 0.34 16.51 25.69
N PRO A 189 -0.33 16.45 26.85
CA PRO A 189 -1.76 16.77 26.90
C PRO A 189 -2.01 18.26 26.65
N THR A 190 -1.04 19.11 26.97
CA THR A 190 -1.10 20.56 26.80
C THR A 190 0.14 21.09 26.08
N VAL A 191 -0.02 22.26 25.44
CA VAL A 191 1.02 22.99 24.71
C VAL A 191 1.05 24.43 25.21
N ASN A 192 2.25 24.99 25.40
CA ASN A 192 2.41 26.35 25.87
C ASN A 192 2.21 27.38 24.75
N VAL A 193 1.44 28.42 25.04
CA VAL A 193 1.27 29.58 24.17
C VAL A 193 2.38 30.59 24.47
N ARG A 194 3.10 30.99 23.43
CA ARG A 194 4.19 31.97 23.54
C ARG A 194 3.71 33.39 23.28
N SER A 195 4.13 34.31 24.13
CA SER A 195 3.91 35.74 23.97
C SER A 195 4.76 36.31 22.82
N ALA A 196 4.60 37.60 22.54
CA ALA A 196 5.43 38.29 21.55
C ALA A 196 6.91 38.42 21.97
N SER A 197 7.20 38.34 23.28
CA SER A 197 8.57 38.32 23.84
C SER A 197 9.22 36.93 23.79
N GLY A 198 8.46 35.88 23.46
CA GLY A 198 8.94 34.49 23.45
C GLY A 198 8.73 33.73 24.76
N GLU A 199 8.23 34.41 25.80
CA GLU A 199 7.93 33.83 27.10
C GLU A 199 6.65 32.98 27.04
N ALA A 200 6.56 31.97 27.90
CA ALA A 200 5.33 31.20 28.07
C ALA A 200 4.25 32.05 28.76
N SER A 201 3.02 32.02 28.23
CA SER A 201 1.89 32.80 28.72
C SER A 201 0.77 31.91 29.25
N SER A 202 -0.08 31.38 28.37
CA SER A 202 -1.14 30.40 28.68
C SER A 202 -0.76 29.00 28.18
N SER A 203 -1.58 28.00 28.49
CA SER A 203 -1.47 26.66 27.89
C SER A 203 -2.80 26.24 27.28
N LEU A 204 -2.75 25.50 26.17
CA LEU A 204 -3.92 24.96 25.47
C LEU A 204 -3.85 23.44 25.39
N PRO A 205 -4.99 22.73 25.40
CA PRO A 205 -5.01 21.29 25.16
C PRO A 205 -4.52 20.97 23.74
N LEU A 206 -3.82 19.86 23.58
CA LEU A 206 -3.35 19.41 22.26
C LEU A 206 -4.54 18.89 21.41
N PRO A 207 -4.80 19.46 20.23
CA PRO A 207 -5.88 18.99 19.35
C PRO A 207 -5.68 17.55 18.91
N ALA A 208 -6.78 16.78 18.85
CA ALA A 208 -6.76 15.35 18.52
C ALA A 208 -6.22 15.07 17.10
N VAL A 209 -6.33 16.04 16.19
CA VAL A 209 -5.78 15.92 14.83
C VAL A 209 -4.25 15.74 14.81
N LEU A 210 -3.55 16.23 15.84
CA LEU A 210 -2.09 16.14 15.92
C LEU A 210 -1.60 14.78 16.42
N THR A 211 -2.49 13.95 16.99
CA THR A 211 -2.22 12.57 17.38
C THR A 211 -2.72 11.54 16.36
N ALA A 212 -3.18 12.01 15.20
CA ALA A 212 -3.65 11.13 14.13
C ALA A 212 -2.51 10.30 13.49
N PRO A 213 -2.83 9.14 12.89
CA PRO A 213 -1.82 8.26 12.29
C PRO A 213 -1.10 8.91 11.10
N ILE A 214 0.22 8.89 11.14
CA ILE A 214 1.07 9.48 10.10
C ILE A 214 1.25 8.49 8.95
N ARG A 215 0.69 8.83 7.77
CA ARG A 215 0.79 8.01 6.54
C ARG A 215 1.46 8.75 5.38
N LEU A 216 2.75 8.51 5.19
CA LEU A 216 3.55 9.09 4.10
C LEU A 216 3.09 8.62 2.71
N ASP A 217 2.68 7.37 2.58
CA ASP A 217 2.22 6.76 1.33
C ASP A 217 0.99 7.50 0.77
N VAL A 218 -0.02 7.72 1.62
CA VAL A 218 -1.24 8.46 1.28
C VAL A 218 -0.90 9.91 0.93
N VAL A 219 -0.05 10.56 1.73
CA VAL A 219 0.35 11.96 1.52
C VAL A 219 1.08 12.14 0.20
N SER A 220 2.05 11.29 -0.11
CA SER A 220 2.82 11.34 -1.36
C SER A 220 1.92 11.13 -2.58
N GLN A 221 1.06 10.11 -2.54
CA GLN A 221 0.13 9.82 -3.64
C GLN A 221 -0.87 10.97 -3.89
N VAL A 222 -1.48 11.48 -2.81
CA VAL A 222 -2.45 12.57 -2.87
C VAL A 222 -1.76 13.86 -3.31
N HIS A 223 -0.59 14.19 -2.75
CA HIS A 223 0.18 15.38 -3.13
C HIS A 223 0.51 15.36 -4.63
N LYS A 224 1.02 14.24 -5.17
CA LYS A 224 1.31 14.09 -6.61
C LYS A 224 0.06 14.35 -7.46
N SER A 225 -1.10 13.90 -7.02
CA SER A 225 -2.36 14.05 -7.75
C SER A 225 -2.89 15.48 -7.70
N ILE A 226 -2.86 16.13 -6.52
CA ILE A 226 -3.28 17.53 -6.37
C ILE A 226 -2.31 18.48 -7.11
N ALA A 227 -1.01 18.22 -7.06
CA ALA A 227 -0.01 19.04 -7.74
C ALA A 227 -0.20 19.07 -9.27
N LYS A 228 -0.70 17.97 -9.85
CA LYS A 228 -1.06 17.93 -11.28
C LYS A 228 -2.15 18.94 -11.64
N ASN A 229 -3.10 19.21 -10.74
CA ASN A 229 -4.23 20.10 -10.99
C ASN A 229 -3.83 21.57 -11.14
N ARG A 230 -2.63 21.96 -10.70
CA ARG A 230 -2.08 23.32 -10.87
C ARG A 230 -1.43 23.55 -12.25
N ARG A 231 -1.30 22.51 -13.08
CA ARG A 231 -0.63 22.62 -14.38
C ARG A 231 -1.55 23.32 -15.38
N GLN A 232 -0.99 24.27 -16.13
CA GLN A 232 -1.64 24.82 -17.31
C GLN A 232 -1.45 23.86 -18.50
N ALA A 233 -2.51 23.63 -19.26
CA ALA A 233 -2.45 22.84 -20.48
C ALA A 233 -1.52 23.50 -21.52
N TYR A 234 -0.79 22.66 -22.27
CA TYR A 234 0.03 23.12 -23.38
C TYR A 234 -0.04 22.10 -24.52
N SER A 235 -0.02 22.59 -25.75
CA SER A 235 -0.08 21.79 -26.96
C SER A 235 0.79 22.40 -28.06
N VAL A 236 1.14 21.57 -29.04
CA VAL A 236 1.67 22.07 -30.32
C VAL A 236 0.48 22.47 -31.19
N SER A 237 0.65 23.45 -32.10
CA SER A 237 -0.37 23.77 -33.10
C SER A 237 -0.75 22.54 -33.92
N GLU A 238 -2.03 22.37 -34.19
CA GLU A 238 -2.56 21.16 -34.85
C GLU A 238 -1.99 20.94 -36.25
N LYS A 239 -1.79 22.04 -36.99
CA LYS A 239 -1.25 22.08 -38.36
C LYS A 239 0.26 22.27 -38.41
N ALA A 240 0.97 22.23 -37.27
CA ALA A 240 2.42 22.41 -37.24
C ALA A 240 3.13 21.33 -38.08
N GLY A 241 3.98 21.78 -39.02
CA GLY A 241 4.71 20.91 -39.95
C GLY A 241 3.86 20.30 -41.08
N HIS A 242 2.58 20.70 -41.20
CA HIS A 242 1.61 20.18 -42.17
C HIS A 242 1.11 21.20 -43.20
N GLN A 243 1.59 22.44 -43.15
CA GLN A 243 1.13 23.53 -44.03
C GLN A 243 1.89 23.59 -45.37
N THR A 244 2.68 22.56 -45.70
CA THR A 244 3.45 22.47 -46.95
C THR A 244 2.68 21.66 -48.00
N SER A 245 2.76 22.03 -49.28
CA SER A 245 2.17 21.31 -50.42
C SER A 245 2.97 20.06 -50.85
N ALA A 246 3.60 19.37 -49.89
CA ALA A 246 4.56 18.31 -50.20
C ALA A 246 3.90 16.98 -50.54
N GLU A 247 4.36 16.34 -51.61
CA GLU A 247 3.86 15.06 -52.11
C GLU A 247 5.03 14.11 -52.39
N SER A 248 4.80 12.80 -52.34
CA SER A 248 5.87 11.83 -52.63
C SER A 248 6.12 11.76 -54.13
N TRP A 249 7.39 11.86 -54.55
CA TRP A 249 7.78 11.65 -55.95
C TRP A 249 7.79 10.18 -56.37
N GLY A 250 7.54 9.24 -55.45
CA GLY A 250 7.54 7.81 -55.74
C GLY A 250 8.95 7.23 -55.96
N THR A 251 9.00 6.14 -56.72
CA THR A 251 10.23 5.42 -57.09
C THR A 251 10.89 6.00 -58.34
N GLY A 252 12.09 5.52 -58.68
CA GLY A 252 12.73 5.82 -59.98
C GLY A 252 13.48 7.16 -60.06
N ARG A 253 13.71 7.83 -58.92
CA ARG A 253 14.44 9.11 -58.85
C ARG A 253 15.70 9.09 -57.99
N ALA A 254 16.25 7.90 -57.70
CA ALA A 254 17.42 7.69 -56.83
C ALA A 254 17.34 8.38 -55.45
N VAL A 255 16.12 8.54 -54.91
CA VAL A 255 15.85 9.30 -53.69
C VAL A 255 14.75 8.59 -52.87
N ALA A 256 14.80 8.71 -51.53
CA ALA A 256 13.79 8.13 -50.64
C ALA A 256 12.38 8.66 -50.91
N ARG A 257 11.37 7.78 -50.75
CA ARG A 257 9.94 7.99 -51.10
C ARG A 257 9.16 8.90 -50.12
N ILE A 258 9.86 9.75 -49.37
CA ILE A 258 9.25 10.68 -48.42
C ILE A 258 8.61 11.87 -49.17
N PRO A 259 7.48 12.45 -48.70
CA PRO A 259 6.90 13.62 -49.33
C PRO A 259 7.88 14.80 -49.44
N ARG A 260 7.92 15.45 -50.60
CA ARG A 260 8.82 16.56 -50.93
C ARG A 260 8.05 17.79 -51.37
N VAL A 261 8.53 18.97 -50.96
CA VAL A 261 7.90 20.26 -51.30
C VAL A 261 7.97 20.49 -52.81
N GLY A 262 6.85 20.80 -53.44
CA GLY A 262 6.77 21.10 -54.87
C GLY A 262 7.39 22.45 -55.27
N GLY A 263 7.34 22.74 -56.56
CA GLY A 263 7.90 23.97 -57.16
C GLY A 263 9.42 23.92 -57.41
N GLY A 264 9.99 25.07 -57.76
CA GLY A 264 11.42 25.26 -58.05
C GLY A 264 11.91 26.64 -57.61
N GLY A 265 13.20 26.92 -57.82
CA GLY A 265 13.82 28.23 -57.56
C GLY A 265 14.16 28.54 -56.11
N THR A 266 13.52 27.91 -55.12
CA THR A 266 13.85 28.10 -53.69
C THR A 266 14.67 26.94 -53.12
N HIS A 267 15.49 27.21 -52.10
CA HIS A 267 16.21 26.15 -51.37
C HIS A 267 15.28 25.14 -50.68
N ARG A 268 13.99 25.48 -50.47
CA ARG A 268 13.01 24.61 -49.82
C ARG A 268 12.39 23.61 -50.81
N SER A 269 12.31 23.95 -52.09
CA SER A 269 11.78 23.09 -53.15
C SER A 269 12.59 21.78 -53.25
N GLY A 270 11.91 20.65 -53.40
CA GLY A 270 12.52 19.32 -53.44
C GLY A 270 13.00 18.75 -52.10
N GLN A 271 12.96 19.52 -50.99
CA GLN A 271 13.28 19.00 -49.66
C GLN A 271 12.15 18.14 -49.09
N ALA A 272 12.52 17.15 -48.29
CA ALA A 272 11.58 16.32 -47.55
C ALA A 272 10.80 17.13 -46.49
N ALA A 273 9.50 16.85 -46.38
CA ALA A 273 8.57 17.50 -45.45
C ALA A 273 7.60 16.47 -44.83
N PHE A 274 6.67 16.93 -43.99
CA PHE A 274 5.68 16.15 -43.24
C PHE A 274 6.22 15.15 -42.20
N GLY A 275 7.22 14.33 -42.55
CA GLY A 275 7.76 13.28 -41.70
C GLY A 275 8.41 13.80 -40.41
N ASN A 276 8.33 13.04 -39.33
CA ASN A 276 8.90 13.37 -38.02
C ASN A 276 10.44 13.40 -37.99
N MET A 277 11.09 12.75 -38.96
CA MET A 277 12.54 12.80 -39.19
C MET A 277 12.97 14.01 -40.03
N CYS A 278 12.04 14.72 -40.69
CA CYS A 278 12.35 15.85 -41.54
C CYS A 278 12.51 17.15 -40.74
N ARG A 279 13.46 18.00 -41.14
CA ARG A 279 13.59 19.36 -40.62
C ARG A 279 12.32 20.16 -40.92
N GLY A 280 11.67 20.68 -39.88
CA GLY A 280 10.40 21.40 -39.98
C GLY A 280 9.18 20.51 -40.28
N GLY A 281 9.32 19.18 -40.26
CA GLY A 281 8.21 18.23 -40.38
C GLY A 281 7.38 18.11 -39.10
N ARG A 282 6.32 17.31 -39.12
CA ARG A 282 5.44 17.14 -37.96
C ARG A 282 6.00 16.14 -36.98
N MET A 283 6.07 16.56 -35.72
CA MET A 283 6.42 15.70 -34.60
C MET A 283 5.44 14.52 -34.48
N PHE A 284 5.96 13.31 -34.26
CA PHE A 284 5.14 12.14 -33.94
C PHE A 284 4.40 12.34 -32.61
N ALA A 285 3.12 11.96 -32.57
CA ALA A 285 2.23 12.09 -31.40
C ALA A 285 2.33 13.48 -30.71
N PRO A 286 1.98 14.58 -31.41
CA PRO A 286 2.14 15.92 -30.88
C PRO A 286 1.29 16.11 -29.62
N THR A 287 1.74 16.93 -28.68
CA THR A 287 0.97 17.17 -27.45
C THR A 287 -0.37 17.81 -27.77
N LYS A 288 -1.44 17.20 -27.27
CA LYS A 288 -2.82 17.63 -27.50
C LYS A 288 -3.40 18.31 -26.27
N ILE A 289 -4.35 19.21 -26.51
CA ILE A 289 -5.06 19.95 -25.45
C ILE A 289 -5.83 19.01 -24.52
N TRP A 290 -6.44 17.94 -25.06
CA TRP A 290 -7.28 16.98 -24.33
C TRP A 290 -6.50 15.96 -23.51
N ARG A 291 -5.17 16.10 -23.36
CA ARG A 291 -4.41 15.32 -22.39
C ARG A 291 -5.04 15.49 -21.00
N LYS A 292 -5.19 14.40 -20.25
CA LYS A 292 -5.72 14.47 -18.88
C LYS A 292 -4.72 15.16 -17.93
N TRP A 293 -4.83 16.47 -17.80
CA TRP A 293 -3.99 17.29 -16.92
C TRP A 293 -4.41 17.19 -15.46
N HIS A 294 -5.73 17.16 -15.23
CA HIS A 294 -6.33 17.16 -13.91
C HIS A 294 -6.67 15.74 -13.44
N VAL A 295 -6.47 15.49 -12.15
CA VAL A 295 -6.78 14.25 -11.46
C VAL A 295 -7.78 14.55 -10.34
N LYS A 296 -8.96 13.91 -10.41
CA LYS A 296 -9.92 13.91 -9.31
C LYS A 296 -9.37 13.04 -8.18
N VAL A 297 -9.29 13.59 -6.98
CA VAL A 297 -8.86 12.89 -5.77
C VAL A 297 -10.04 12.76 -4.83
N ASN A 298 -10.21 11.59 -4.23
CA ASN A 298 -11.27 11.34 -3.27
C ASN A 298 -11.15 12.28 -2.07
N GLN A 299 -12.27 12.87 -1.66
CA GLN A 299 -12.29 13.88 -0.61
C GLN A 299 -11.78 13.32 0.73
N ASN A 300 -12.16 12.08 1.08
CA ASN A 300 -11.71 11.44 2.31
C ASN A 300 -10.20 11.13 2.29
N GLN A 301 -9.65 10.73 1.15
CA GLN A 301 -8.19 10.55 1.00
C GLN A 301 -7.46 11.89 1.12
N ARG A 302 -8.03 12.97 0.56
CA ARG A 302 -7.48 14.32 0.72
C ARG A 302 -7.49 14.77 2.18
N ARG A 303 -8.60 14.55 2.89
CA ARG A 303 -8.74 14.88 4.32
C ARG A 303 -7.73 14.08 5.15
N PHE A 304 -7.63 12.76 4.93
CA PHE A 304 -6.63 11.90 5.57
C PHE A 304 -5.22 12.43 5.36
N ALA A 305 -4.85 12.75 4.12
CA ALA A 305 -3.50 13.25 3.82
C ALA A 305 -3.19 14.56 4.56
N VAL A 306 -4.15 15.47 4.67
CA VAL A 306 -3.98 16.72 5.42
C VAL A 306 -3.80 16.44 6.91
N VAL A 307 -4.62 15.57 7.49
CA VAL A 307 -4.51 15.15 8.89
C VAL A 307 -3.15 14.50 9.18
N SER A 308 -2.69 13.56 8.36
CA SER A 308 -1.35 12.97 8.48
C SER A 308 -0.23 14.01 8.43
N ALA A 309 -0.38 15.04 7.59
CA ALA A 309 0.60 16.11 7.46
C ALA A 309 0.62 17.04 8.68
N LEU A 310 -0.54 17.28 9.30
CA LEU A 310 -0.65 18.03 10.55
C LEU A 310 -0.03 17.27 11.72
N ALA A 311 -0.37 16.00 11.90
CA ALA A 311 0.24 15.15 12.93
C ALA A 311 1.77 15.09 12.78
N ALA A 312 2.28 14.97 11.56
CA ALA A 312 3.73 15.00 11.32
C ALA A 312 4.39 16.35 11.63
N SER A 313 3.66 17.47 11.57
CA SER A 313 4.19 18.79 11.92
C SER A 313 4.35 19.01 13.44
N ALA A 314 3.67 18.19 14.25
CA ALA A 314 3.79 18.22 15.70
C ALA A 314 5.03 17.49 16.22
N LEU A 315 5.66 16.64 15.41
CA LEU A 315 6.82 15.83 15.83
C LEU A 315 8.15 16.52 15.48
N PRO A 316 8.97 16.90 16.48
CA PRO A 316 10.28 17.54 16.23
C PRO A 316 11.19 16.71 15.34
N SER A 317 11.19 15.38 15.51
CA SER A 317 12.03 14.45 14.74
C SER A 317 11.72 14.50 13.24
N LEU A 318 10.44 14.57 12.85
CA LEU A 318 10.05 14.67 11.45
C LEU A 318 10.33 16.07 10.89
N VAL A 319 10.18 17.12 11.71
CA VAL A 319 10.47 18.50 11.30
C VAL A 319 11.97 18.72 11.06
N LEU A 320 12.82 18.18 11.93
CA LEU A 320 14.27 18.15 11.74
C LEU A 320 14.69 17.28 10.55
N ALA A 321 14.12 16.08 10.40
CA ALA A 321 14.40 15.20 9.27
C ALA A 321 14.04 15.83 7.90
N ARG A 322 12.98 16.65 7.85
CA ARG A 322 12.64 17.44 6.65
C ARG A 322 13.69 18.52 6.34
N GLY A 323 14.45 18.93 7.35
CA GLY A 323 15.57 19.86 7.24
C GLY A 323 15.24 21.28 7.68
N HIS A 324 14.26 21.49 8.57
CA HIS A 324 14.04 22.78 9.23
C HIS A 324 15.09 23.04 10.33
N ARG A 325 15.40 24.31 10.62
CA ARG A 325 16.27 24.72 11.73
C ARG A 325 15.39 25.04 12.94
N ILE A 326 15.23 24.07 13.83
CA ILE A 326 14.38 24.17 15.02
C ILE A 326 15.14 23.80 16.30
N GLU A 327 16.47 23.74 16.26
CA GLU A 327 17.32 23.25 17.36
C GLU A 327 17.23 24.12 18.62
N GLN A 328 16.94 25.42 18.46
CA GLN A 328 16.80 26.39 19.55
C GLN A 328 15.34 26.63 19.97
N ILE A 329 14.38 25.97 19.32
CA ILE A 329 12.95 26.16 19.63
C ILE A 329 12.60 25.27 20.82
N GLU A 330 12.00 25.86 21.84
CA GLU A 330 11.68 25.15 23.08
C GLU A 330 10.62 24.05 22.90
N GLU A 331 9.64 24.27 22.02
CA GLU A 331 8.51 23.35 21.83
C GLU A 331 7.99 23.32 20.39
N VAL A 332 7.60 22.12 19.94
CA VAL A 332 6.86 21.88 18.70
C VAL A 332 5.68 20.96 19.05
N PRO A 333 4.42 21.29 18.67
CA PRO A 333 3.98 22.44 17.87
C PRO A 333 4.22 23.80 18.55
N LEU A 334 4.61 24.82 17.77
CA LEU A 334 4.80 26.17 18.28
C LEU A 334 3.50 26.97 18.18
N VAL A 335 2.98 27.42 19.32
CA VAL A 335 1.77 28.24 19.41
C VAL A 335 2.13 29.64 19.90
N VAL A 336 1.60 30.67 19.24
CA VAL A 336 1.81 32.09 19.56
C VAL A 336 0.49 32.76 19.93
N SER A 337 0.55 33.78 20.77
CA SER A 337 -0.65 34.48 21.26
C SER A 337 -1.49 35.08 20.14
N ALA A 338 -2.80 35.23 20.39
CA ALA A 338 -3.74 35.82 19.43
C ALA A 338 -3.36 37.25 18.97
N ALA A 339 -2.61 38.00 19.80
CA ALA A 339 -2.12 39.34 19.47
C ALA A 339 -1.27 39.40 18.18
N THR A 340 -0.64 38.28 17.81
CA THR A 340 0.15 38.16 16.58
C THR A 340 -0.68 38.30 15.29
N GLU A 341 -2.00 38.07 15.36
CA GLU A 341 -2.90 38.23 14.20
C GLU A 341 -3.05 39.71 13.78
N SER A 342 -2.84 40.63 14.71
CA SER A 342 -2.99 42.09 14.53
C SER A 342 -1.72 42.78 14.03
N PHE A 343 -0.63 42.04 13.77
CA PHE A 343 0.62 42.61 13.26
C PHE A 343 0.43 43.20 11.88
N LYS A 344 0.93 44.41 11.65
CA LYS A 344 0.77 45.13 10.37
C LYS A 344 2.10 45.31 9.65
N LYS A 345 3.22 45.34 10.38
CA LYS A 345 4.54 45.61 9.82
C LYS A 345 5.40 44.35 9.77
N THR A 346 6.19 44.21 8.71
CA THR A 346 7.17 43.12 8.56
C THR A 346 8.22 43.12 9.67
N LYS A 347 8.58 44.30 10.20
CA LYS A 347 9.52 44.44 11.31
C LYS A 347 9.03 43.72 12.57
N GLU A 348 7.74 43.85 12.89
CA GLU A 348 7.08 43.18 14.03
C GLU A 348 7.11 41.65 13.88
N ALA A 349 6.85 41.16 12.66
CA ALA A 349 6.95 39.73 12.37
C ALA A 349 8.39 39.20 12.51
N VAL A 350 9.40 39.98 12.09
CA VAL A 350 10.81 39.60 12.26
C VAL A 350 11.22 39.59 13.73
N THR A 351 10.79 40.58 14.53
CA THR A 351 11.10 40.62 15.96
C THR A 351 10.50 39.42 16.69
N LEU A 352 9.24 39.05 16.38
CA LEU A 352 8.62 37.85 16.93
C LEU A 352 9.40 36.58 16.58
N LEU A 353 9.72 36.37 15.30
CA LEU A 353 10.43 35.16 14.88
C LEU A 353 11.83 35.05 15.50
N LYS A 354 12.48 36.17 15.79
CA LYS A 354 13.77 36.20 16.50
C LYS A 354 13.60 35.82 17.97
N ALA A 355 12.58 36.38 18.64
CA ALA A 355 12.26 36.06 20.02
C ALA A 355 11.92 34.58 20.22
N LEU A 356 11.22 33.97 19.24
CA LEU A 356 10.87 32.54 19.26
C LEU A 356 11.98 31.61 18.75
N HIS A 357 13.17 32.14 18.44
CA HIS A 357 14.28 31.41 17.81
C HIS A 357 13.94 30.73 16.45
N ALA A 358 12.80 31.05 15.85
CA ALA A 358 12.35 30.53 14.55
C ALA A 358 13.00 31.24 13.34
N TYR A 359 13.62 32.41 13.55
CA TYR A 359 14.21 33.21 12.47
C TYR A 359 15.41 32.54 11.79
N ALA A 360 16.11 31.64 12.49
CA ALA A 360 17.21 30.86 11.90
C ALA A 360 16.77 30.05 10.67
N ASP A 361 15.53 29.51 10.68
CA ASP A 361 14.96 28.81 9.53
C ASP A 361 14.72 29.75 8.34
N VAL A 362 14.27 30.98 8.61
CA VAL A 362 14.06 32.03 7.59
C VAL A 362 15.38 32.49 6.99
N VAL A 363 16.42 32.70 7.80
CA VAL A 363 17.77 33.07 7.32
C VAL A 363 18.32 31.99 6.39
N LYS A 364 18.18 30.71 6.75
CA LYS A 364 18.55 29.59 5.87
C LYS A 364 17.81 29.64 4.54
N VAL A 365 16.52 29.98 4.54
CA VAL A 365 15.77 30.12 3.28
C VAL A 365 16.28 31.31 2.46
N SER A 366 16.51 32.46 3.09
CA SER A 366 17.08 33.64 2.44
C SER A 366 18.39 33.31 1.70
N ASN A 367 19.33 32.67 2.41
CA ASN A 367 20.63 32.27 1.86
C ASN A 367 20.54 31.19 0.77
N SER A 368 19.43 30.45 0.71
CA SER A 368 19.20 29.41 -0.30
C SER A 368 18.73 29.94 -1.65
N ARG A 369 18.36 31.22 -1.75
CA ARG A 369 17.82 31.82 -2.98
C ARG A 369 18.90 31.92 -4.04
N LYS A 370 18.89 31.00 -5.00
CA LYS A 370 19.85 30.95 -6.12
C LYS A 370 19.16 31.03 -7.48
N LEU A 371 19.91 31.40 -8.52
CA LEU A 371 19.45 31.32 -9.90
C LEU A 371 19.15 29.86 -10.27
N ARG A 372 18.01 29.61 -10.90
CA ARG A 372 17.59 28.28 -11.34
C ARG A 372 18.41 27.85 -12.56
N ALA A 373 18.88 26.61 -12.57
CA ALA A 373 19.52 26.04 -13.75
C ALA A 373 18.51 25.78 -14.90
N GLY A 374 19.00 25.80 -16.14
CA GLY A 374 18.24 25.44 -17.34
C GLY A 374 17.22 26.49 -17.83
N LYS A 375 16.34 26.05 -18.75
CA LYS A 375 15.36 26.89 -19.48
C LYS A 375 14.26 27.51 -18.60
N GLY A 376 14.18 27.13 -17.32
CA GLY A 376 13.23 27.72 -16.37
C GLY A 376 13.45 29.21 -16.16
N LYS A 377 14.69 29.70 -16.29
CA LYS A 377 15.02 31.13 -16.14
C LYS A 377 14.23 32.01 -17.09
N LEU A 378 14.09 31.58 -18.35
CA LEU A 378 13.37 32.28 -19.42
C LEU A 378 11.84 32.24 -19.25
N ARG A 379 11.31 31.47 -18.29
CA ARG A 379 9.87 31.25 -18.10
C ARG A 379 9.40 31.72 -16.73
N ASN A 380 9.74 32.96 -16.37
CA ASN A 380 9.36 33.65 -15.12
C ASN A 380 9.66 32.85 -13.83
N ARG A 381 10.71 32.04 -13.87
CA ARG A 381 11.08 31.08 -12.83
C ARG A 381 12.58 31.16 -12.53
N ARG A 382 13.10 32.40 -12.53
CA ARG A 382 14.53 32.73 -12.44
C ARG A 382 15.19 32.27 -11.15
N HIS A 383 14.49 32.33 -10.01
CA HIS A 383 15.03 31.92 -8.72
C HIS A 383 14.38 30.65 -8.17
N ARG A 384 15.15 29.88 -7.38
CA ARG A 384 14.67 28.80 -6.53
C ARG A 384 15.10 29.10 -5.10
N GLN A 385 14.19 28.95 -4.15
CA GLN A 385 14.44 29.07 -2.71
C GLN A 385 13.81 27.87 -1.98
N ARG A 386 14.29 27.59 -0.77
CA ARG A 386 13.70 26.59 0.14
C ARG A 386 12.36 27.08 0.70
N ARG A 387 11.62 26.19 1.38
CA ARG A 387 10.39 26.53 2.11
C ARG A 387 10.72 26.68 3.58
N GLY A 388 10.28 27.78 4.19
CA GLY A 388 10.47 28.07 5.60
C GLY A 388 9.22 27.74 6.42
N PRO A 389 9.04 28.41 7.57
CA PRO A 389 7.90 28.23 8.44
C PRO A 389 6.57 28.47 7.71
N LEU A 390 5.54 27.74 8.12
CA LEU A 390 4.15 27.99 7.73
C LEU A 390 3.43 28.63 8.91
N VAL A 391 2.91 29.84 8.76
CA VAL A 391 2.11 30.50 9.79
C VAL A 391 0.64 30.19 9.54
N VAL A 392 -0.03 29.60 10.53
CA VAL A 392 -1.46 29.27 10.47
C VAL A 392 -2.24 30.16 11.42
N TYR A 393 -3.24 30.84 10.88
CA TYR A 393 -4.04 31.85 11.59
C TYR A 393 -5.54 31.58 11.47
N ASN A 394 -6.33 32.15 12.38
CA ASN A 394 -7.80 32.05 12.36
C ASN A 394 -8.42 33.20 11.54
N GLU A 395 -8.05 34.44 11.83
CA GLU A 395 -8.56 35.64 11.17
C GLU A 395 -7.44 36.55 10.66
N ASP A 396 -7.68 37.28 9.57
CA ASP A 396 -6.69 38.18 8.98
C ASP A 396 -6.92 39.62 9.45
N ASN A 397 -6.28 39.99 10.55
CA ASN A 397 -6.28 41.36 11.09
C ASN A 397 -5.02 42.16 10.71
N GLY A 398 -4.27 41.69 9.70
CA GLY A 398 -3.01 42.29 9.25
C GLY A 398 -1.89 41.28 9.08
N ILE A 399 -1.98 40.11 9.72
CA ILE A 399 -0.94 39.08 9.74
C ILE A 399 -0.46 38.68 8.34
N VAL A 400 -1.37 38.57 7.36
CA VAL A 400 -0.99 38.22 5.98
C VAL A 400 -0.08 39.30 5.39
N LYS A 401 -0.37 40.58 5.64
CA LYS A 401 0.48 41.69 5.15
C LYS A 401 1.84 41.70 5.86
N ALA A 402 1.87 41.42 7.16
CA ALA A 402 3.10 41.41 7.96
C ALA A 402 4.07 40.29 7.55
N PHE A 403 3.59 39.07 7.29
CA PHE A 403 4.48 37.92 7.04
C PHE A 403 4.71 37.60 5.55
N ARG A 404 3.85 38.03 4.60
CA ARG A 404 3.93 37.59 3.18
C ARG A 404 5.25 37.89 2.48
N ASN A 405 5.97 38.93 2.89
CA ASN A 405 7.21 39.36 2.25
C ASN A 405 8.47 38.69 2.85
N LEU A 406 8.31 37.90 3.91
CA LEU A 406 9.43 37.18 4.51
C LEU A 406 9.89 36.03 3.60
N PRO A 407 11.20 35.84 3.37
CA PRO A 407 11.70 34.79 2.48
C PRO A 407 11.25 33.39 2.89
N GLY A 408 10.40 32.77 2.06
CA GLY A 408 9.99 31.39 2.22
C GLY A 408 8.96 31.10 3.30
N VAL A 409 8.53 32.13 4.04
CA VAL A 409 7.38 32.04 4.94
C VAL A 409 6.11 31.98 4.10
N GLU A 410 5.18 31.11 4.47
CA GLU A 410 3.86 31.07 3.87
C GLU A 410 2.81 31.22 4.96
N LEU A 411 1.63 31.72 4.59
CA LEU A 411 0.49 31.79 5.49
C LEU A 411 -0.68 30.98 4.96
N VAL A 412 -1.45 30.42 5.88
CA VAL A 412 -2.69 29.69 5.58
C VAL A 412 -3.71 29.92 6.69
N ASN A 413 -4.97 30.12 6.31
CA ASN A 413 -6.08 30.10 7.26
C ASN A 413 -6.40 28.67 7.70
N VAL A 414 -6.62 28.43 9.00
CA VAL A 414 -6.90 27.11 9.58
C VAL A 414 -8.08 26.38 8.90
N ARG A 415 -9.12 27.10 8.48
CA ARG A 415 -10.30 26.53 7.83
C ARG A 415 -10.01 26.03 6.40
N ARG A 416 -8.92 26.50 5.78
CA ARG A 416 -8.55 26.24 4.37
C ARG A 416 -7.16 25.61 4.24
N LEU A 417 -6.79 24.74 5.19
CA LEU A 417 -5.51 24.03 5.17
C LEU A 417 -5.29 23.22 3.88
N ASN A 418 -4.13 23.45 3.26
CA ASN A 418 -3.77 22.87 1.98
C ASN A 418 -2.59 21.90 2.11
N LEU A 419 -2.75 20.68 1.59
CA LEU A 419 -1.70 19.66 1.58
C LEU A 419 -0.43 20.12 0.86
N LEU A 420 -0.54 20.90 -0.23
CA LEU A 420 0.63 21.36 -0.98
C LEU A 420 1.53 22.32 -0.17
N GLN A 421 0.96 22.98 0.83
CA GLN A 421 1.69 23.86 1.74
C GLN A 421 2.15 23.08 2.97
N LEU A 422 1.34 22.20 3.54
CA LEU A 422 1.74 21.39 4.70
C LEU A 422 2.83 20.35 4.38
N ALA A 423 2.76 19.72 3.20
CA ALA A 423 3.72 18.73 2.75
C ALA A 423 4.31 19.09 1.37
N PRO A 424 5.12 20.16 1.25
CA PRO A 424 5.69 20.58 -0.02
C PRO A 424 6.57 19.48 -0.62
N GLY A 425 6.25 19.05 -1.83
CA GLY A 425 6.96 17.95 -2.51
C GLY A 425 6.52 16.56 -2.07
N GLY A 426 5.47 16.44 -1.23
CA GLY A 426 5.02 15.18 -0.68
C GLY A 426 5.81 14.72 0.56
N HIS A 427 6.72 15.56 1.06
CA HIS A 427 7.48 15.31 2.30
C HIS A 427 6.75 15.88 3.51
N LEU A 428 6.57 15.04 4.53
CA LEU A 428 5.94 15.35 5.81
C LEU A 428 6.86 16.15 6.74
N GLY A 429 6.29 16.74 7.80
CA GLY A 429 7.05 17.43 8.85
C GLY A 429 7.47 18.85 8.49
N ARG A 430 6.58 19.67 7.92
CA ARG A 430 6.89 21.11 7.76
C ARG A 430 6.82 21.78 9.13
N PHE A 431 7.72 22.72 9.40
CA PHE A 431 7.64 23.56 10.60
C PHE A 431 6.44 24.53 10.48
N VAL A 432 5.48 24.41 11.40
CA VAL A 432 4.25 25.20 11.44
C VAL A 432 4.20 26.00 12.74
N ILE A 433 3.84 27.29 12.62
CA ILE A 433 3.61 28.22 13.73
C ILE A 433 2.11 28.50 13.75
N TRP A 434 1.48 28.26 14.89
CA TRP A 434 0.04 28.39 15.07
C TRP A 434 -0.29 29.64 15.88
N THR A 435 -1.30 30.40 15.48
CA THR A 435 -1.92 31.35 16.40
C THR A 435 -2.81 30.59 17.39
N GLU A 436 -2.95 31.12 18.60
CA GLU A 436 -3.76 30.56 19.67
C GLU A 436 -5.19 30.23 19.20
N GLY A 437 -5.85 31.19 18.53
CA GLY A 437 -7.19 31.02 17.97
C GLY A 437 -7.25 29.97 16.87
N ALA A 438 -6.20 29.84 16.04
CA ALA A 438 -6.14 28.78 15.03
C ALA A 438 -5.96 27.40 15.66
N PHE A 439 -5.17 27.31 16.72
CA PHE A 439 -4.88 26.06 17.42
C PHE A 439 -6.12 25.51 18.12
N GLY A 440 -6.86 26.36 18.85
CA GLY A 440 -8.12 25.97 19.49
C GLY A 440 -9.22 25.54 18.50
N LEU A 441 -9.24 26.12 17.30
CA LEU A 441 -10.26 25.83 16.28
C LEU A 441 -10.00 24.52 15.50
N LEU A 442 -8.83 23.87 15.66
CA LEU A 442 -8.48 22.64 14.93
C LEU A 442 -9.44 21.47 15.23
N ASP A 443 -9.83 21.30 16.50
CA ASP A 443 -10.73 20.21 16.90
C ASP A 443 -12.14 20.41 16.34
N GLU A 444 -12.63 21.63 16.20
CA GLU A 444 -13.89 21.88 15.51
C GLU A 444 -13.81 21.56 14.01
N VAL A 445 -12.65 21.84 13.38
CA VAL A 445 -12.45 21.67 11.93
C VAL A 445 -12.27 20.23 11.51
N TYR A 446 -11.65 19.40 12.35
CA TYR A 446 -11.37 17.99 12.03
C TYR A 446 -12.13 16.99 12.92
N GLY A 447 -12.75 17.44 14.00
CA GLY A 447 -13.35 16.56 15.01
C GLY A 447 -12.27 15.90 15.88
N THR A 448 -12.73 15.09 16.82
CA THR A 448 -11.87 14.17 17.58
C THR A 448 -12.06 12.73 17.06
N PHE A 449 -11.51 11.74 17.76
CA PHE A 449 -11.76 10.34 17.43
C PHE A 449 -13.21 9.92 17.73
N ASP A 450 -13.83 10.54 18.75
CA ASP A 450 -15.18 10.20 19.21
C ASP A 450 -16.24 11.22 18.75
N LYS A 451 -15.85 12.49 18.57
CA LYS A 451 -16.75 13.57 18.17
C LYS A 451 -16.55 13.92 16.71
N ALA A 452 -17.64 13.90 15.93
CA ALA A 452 -17.62 14.33 14.53
C ALA A 452 -17.28 15.83 14.41
N SER A 453 -16.65 16.20 13.31
CA SER A 453 -16.25 17.60 13.08
C SER A 453 -17.43 18.52 12.77
N VAL A 454 -17.36 19.76 13.22
CA VAL A 454 -18.39 20.80 12.97
C VAL A 454 -18.31 21.29 11.52
N TYR A 455 -17.11 21.62 11.03
CA TYR A 455 -16.94 22.23 9.71
C TYR A 455 -16.95 21.22 8.56
N LYS A 456 -16.63 19.95 8.80
CA LYS A 456 -16.64 18.91 7.76
C LYS A 456 -17.74 17.91 8.05
N LYS A 457 -18.84 18.05 7.31
CA LYS A 457 -19.96 17.12 7.36
C LYS A 457 -19.49 15.66 7.27
N ASP A 458 -20.01 14.86 8.20
CA ASP A 458 -19.81 13.41 8.34
C ASP A 458 -18.33 12.99 8.33
N TYR A 459 -17.47 13.80 8.96
CA TYR A 459 -16.04 13.52 9.05
C TYR A 459 -15.62 13.20 10.49
N LEU A 460 -14.88 12.10 10.62
CA LEU A 460 -14.20 11.64 11.82
C LEU A 460 -12.71 11.47 11.52
N LEU A 461 -11.89 11.58 12.56
CA LEU A 461 -10.45 11.33 12.43
C LEU A 461 -10.16 9.87 12.04
N PRO A 462 -9.16 9.63 11.19
CA PRO A 462 -8.78 8.28 10.84
C PRO A 462 -8.17 7.54 12.03
N THR A 463 -8.61 6.30 12.24
CA THR A 463 -8.05 5.42 13.26
C THR A 463 -6.78 4.73 12.76
N ALA A 464 -5.81 4.55 13.67
CA ALA A 464 -4.60 3.79 13.38
C ALA A 464 -4.91 2.29 13.33
N LYS A 465 -4.21 1.54 12.47
CA LYS A 465 -4.31 0.06 12.46
C LYS A 465 -3.62 -0.58 13.65
N ILE A 466 -2.59 0.09 14.17
CA ILE A 466 -1.79 -0.33 15.32
C ILE A 466 -2.02 0.72 16.40
N SER A 467 -2.39 0.30 17.61
CA SER A 467 -2.62 1.18 18.76
C SER A 467 -1.32 1.78 19.28
N ASN A 468 -0.29 0.97 19.47
CA ASN A 468 1.05 1.38 19.88
C ASN A 468 2.09 1.04 18.80
N PRO A 469 2.72 2.03 18.13
CA PRO A 469 3.71 1.78 17.09
C PRO A 469 5.10 1.37 17.63
N ASP A 470 5.33 1.45 18.94
CA ASP A 470 6.61 1.06 19.56
C ASP A 470 6.73 -0.47 19.67
N VAL A 471 7.12 -1.07 18.53
CA VAL A 471 7.32 -2.51 18.42
C VAL A 471 8.42 -2.99 19.36
N THR A 472 9.45 -2.19 19.63
CA THR A 472 10.54 -2.55 20.54
C THR A 472 10.07 -2.71 21.98
N ARG A 473 9.22 -1.78 22.46
CA ARG A 473 8.59 -1.91 23.78
C ARG A 473 7.66 -3.12 23.85
N LEU A 474 6.87 -3.37 22.80
CA LEU A 474 6.00 -4.54 22.77
C LEU A 474 6.81 -5.84 22.81
N ILE A 475 7.84 -5.97 21.96
CA ILE A 475 8.71 -7.17 21.93
C ILE A 475 9.37 -7.40 23.29
N ASN A 476 9.83 -6.34 23.95
CA ASN A 476 10.54 -6.43 25.24
C ASN A 476 9.60 -6.49 26.46
N SER A 477 8.28 -6.56 26.26
CA SER A 477 7.32 -6.71 27.35
C SER A 477 7.43 -8.10 27.98
N ASP A 478 7.20 -8.19 29.29
CA ASP A 478 7.33 -9.44 30.06
C ASP A 478 6.36 -10.52 29.55
N GLU A 479 5.17 -10.11 29.09
CA GLU A 479 4.17 -11.00 28.53
C GLU A 479 4.65 -11.69 27.24
N ILE A 480 5.43 -10.99 26.40
CA ILE A 480 6.02 -11.57 25.20
C ILE A 480 7.30 -12.34 25.57
N GLN A 481 8.20 -11.74 26.34
CA GLN A 481 9.50 -12.34 26.67
C GLN A 481 9.37 -13.65 27.48
N SER A 482 8.35 -13.79 28.33
CA SER A 482 8.09 -15.02 29.08
C SER A 482 7.69 -16.21 28.20
N VAL A 483 7.10 -15.96 27.02
CA VAL A 483 6.66 -17.00 26.07
C VAL A 483 7.71 -17.23 24.97
N VAL A 484 8.51 -16.23 24.64
CA VAL A 484 9.55 -16.32 23.60
C VAL A 484 10.61 -17.34 23.99
N ARG A 485 10.87 -18.28 23.07
CA ARG A 485 11.93 -19.29 23.26
C ARG A 485 13.30 -18.60 23.30
N PRO A 486 14.25 -19.13 24.09
CA PRO A 486 15.61 -18.61 24.10
C PRO A 486 16.19 -18.61 22.68
N ALA A 487 16.94 -17.56 22.35
CA ALA A 487 17.60 -17.46 21.05
C ALA A 487 18.53 -18.66 20.85
N GLY A 488 18.34 -19.40 19.74
CA GLY A 488 19.22 -20.51 19.39
C GLY A 488 20.66 -20.06 19.13
N GLN A 489 21.59 -21.02 19.08
CA GLN A 489 22.98 -20.71 18.74
C GLN A 489 23.06 -20.00 17.38
N LYS A 490 23.85 -18.93 17.31
CA LYS A 490 24.06 -18.18 16.06
C LYS A 490 24.72 -19.10 15.02
N VAL A 491 23.94 -19.61 14.07
CA VAL A 491 24.47 -20.38 12.95
C VAL A 491 25.16 -19.42 11.99
N GLN A 492 26.47 -19.23 12.16
CA GLN A 492 27.27 -18.47 11.20
C GLN A 492 27.45 -19.31 9.94
N LYS A 493 26.48 -19.26 9.02
CA LYS A 493 26.70 -19.74 7.65
C LYS A 493 27.83 -18.88 7.08
N ARG A 494 28.96 -19.49 6.75
CA ARG A 494 30.06 -18.82 6.03
C ARG A 494 29.80 -19.02 4.53
N PRO A 495 29.11 -18.09 3.84
CA PRO A 495 28.65 -18.29 2.46
C PRO A 495 29.81 -18.50 1.47
N TRP A 496 30.94 -17.86 1.75
CA TRP A 496 32.16 -17.91 0.92
C TRP A 496 33.25 -18.79 1.55
N THR A 497 32.89 -19.99 2.02
CA THR A 497 33.92 -20.98 2.39
C THR A 497 34.22 -21.83 1.18
N GLN A 498 35.48 -21.88 0.76
CA GLN A 498 35.89 -22.81 -0.28
C GLN A 498 35.58 -24.25 0.17
N LYS A 499 34.72 -24.94 -0.58
CA LYS A 499 34.47 -26.38 -0.37
C LYS A 499 35.77 -27.12 -0.68
N LYS A 500 36.44 -27.61 0.35
CA LYS A 500 37.68 -28.39 0.21
C LYS A 500 37.33 -29.79 -0.30
N ASN A 501 37.98 -30.22 -1.37
CA ASN A 501 37.79 -31.57 -1.91
C ASN A 501 38.29 -32.61 -0.88
N PRO A 502 37.44 -33.55 -0.41
CA PRO A 502 37.82 -34.54 0.58
C PRO A 502 38.80 -35.59 0.07
N LEU A 503 38.91 -35.84 -1.25
CA LEU A 503 39.84 -36.82 -1.79
C LEU A 503 41.29 -36.30 -1.79
N THR A 504 41.47 -35.00 -1.97
CA THR A 504 42.79 -34.36 -1.97
C THR A 504 43.16 -33.80 -0.59
N ASN A 505 42.18 -33.29 0.16
CA ASN A 505 42.40 -32.74 1.49
C ASN A 505 42.20 -33.79 2.59
N LYS A 506 43.30 -34.39 3.06
CA LYS A 506 43.30 -35.42 4.10
C LYS A 506 42.56 -35.03 5.38
N THR A 507 42.62 -33.77 5.81
CA THR A 507 41.91 -33.33 7.03
C THR A 507 40.40 -33.42 6.88
N VAL A 508 39.89 -33.12 5.68
CA VAL A 508 38.47 -33.24 5.34
C VAL A 508 38.11 -34.71 5.10
N LEU A 509 38.99 -35.48 4.44
CA LEU A 509 38.83 -36.93 4.29
C LEU A 509 38.62 -37.61 5.63
N PHE A 510 39.49 -37.33 6.60
CA PHE A 510 39.45 -37.97 7.92
C PHE A 510 38.27 -37.50 8.75
N ARG A 511 37.79 -36.26 8.53
CA ARG A 511 36.58 -35.75 9.15
C ARG A 511 35.33 -36.46 8.64
N LEU A 512 35.28 -36.76 7.34
CA LEU A 512 34.13 -37.44 6.71
C LEU A 512 34.19 -38.96 6.88
N ASN A 513 35.39 -39.54 6.78
CA ASN A 513 35.64 -40.97 6.91
C ASN A 513 36.84 -41.22 7.86
N PRO A 514 36.58 -41.52 9.15
CA PRO A 514 37.64 -41.79 10.10
C PRO A 514 38.44 -43.07 9.76
N TYR A 515 37.83 -44.06 9.10
CA TYR A 515 38.50 -45.29 8.66
C TYR A 515 39.49 -45.07 7.51
N ALA A 516 39.35 -44.00 6.73
CA ALA A 516 40.34 -43.65 5.71
C ALA A 516 41.74 -43.42 6.32
N LYS A 517 41.80 -42.97 7.58
CA LYS A 517 43.07 -42.79 8.31
C LYS A 517 43.74 -44.12 8.65
N THR A 518 42.97 -45.14 9.02
CA THR A 518 43.51 -46.46 9.36
C THR A 518 43.90 -47.24 8.12
N LEU A 519 43.07 -47.23 7.07
CA LEU A 519 43.38 -47.84 5.77
C LEU A 519 44.65 -47.26 5.17
N ARG A 520 44.79 -45.92 5.15
CA ARG A 520 46.00 -45.30 4.59
C ARG A 520 47.27 -45.62 5.37
N LYS A 521 47.16 -45.79 6.70
CA LYS A 521 48.28 -46.28 7.54
C LYS A 521 48.63 -47.73 7.21
N GLN A 522 47.64 -48.59 6.99
CA GLN A 522 47.87 -49.99 6.60
C GLN A 522 48.50 -50.09 5.22
N GLU A 523 48.03 -49.32 4.24
CA GLU A 523 48.62 -49.22 2.90
C GLU A 523 50.08 -48.76 2.95
N LEU A 524 50.38 -47.71 3.73
CA LEU A 524 51.75 -47.24 3.93
C LEU A 524 52.65 -48.33 4.51
N ARG A 525 52.18 -49.07 5.52
CA ARG A 525 52.92 -50.20 6.10
C ARG A 525 53.18 -51.28 5.04
N LYS A 526 52.13 -51.73 4.33
CA LYS A 526 52.25 -52.72 3.24
C LYS A 526 53.24 -52.26 2.17
N PHE A 527 53.19 -50.99 1.78
CA PHE A 527 54.09 -50.44 0.77
C PHE A 527 55.55 -50.40 1.25
N ILE A 528 55.80 -50.04 2.52
CA ILE A 528 57.14 -50.08 3.12
C ILE A 528 57.66 -51.53 3.10
N THR A 529 56.84 -52.50 3.52
CA THR A 529 57.20 -53.93 3.50
C THR A 529 57.51 -54.42 2.09
N ILE A 530 56.63 -54.16 1.11
CA ILE A 530 56.86 -54.54 -0.30
C ILE A 530 58.14 -53.90 -0.86
N ARG A 531 58.44 -52.65 -0.49
CA ARG A 531 59.64 -51.95 -0.94
C ARG A 531 60.92 -52.54 -0.33
N GLN A 532 60.86 -53.00 0.92
CA GLN A 532 61.95 -53.75 1.54
C GLN A 532 62.15 -55.10 0.83
N GLU A 533 61.07 -55.86 0.59
CA GLU A 533 61.13 -57.15 -0.12
C GLU A 533 61.62 -57.04 -1.57
N ARG A 534 61.24 -55.99 -2.31
CA ARG A 534 61.75 -55.72 -3.68
C ARG A 534 63.20 -55.28 -3.70
N GLY A 535 63.71 -54.69 -2.61
CA GLY A 535 65.14 -54.40 -2.45
C GLY A 535 65.99 -55.67 -2.37
N GLU A 536 65.42 -56.76 -1.84
CA GLU A 536 66.11 -58.03 -1.61
C GLU A 536 65.98 -59.04 -2.77
N LYS A 537 65.02 -58.88 -3.69
CA LYS A 537 64.84 -59.78 -4.85
C LYS A 537 64.93 -59.05 -6.20
N LYS A 538 66.14 -58.77 -6.67
CA LYS A 538 66.41 -58.60 -8.12
C LYS A 538 66.64 -59.98 -8.74
N LYS A 539 65.59 -60.64 -9.25
CA LYS A 539 65.73 -61.77 -10.18
C LYS A 539 66.11 -61.22 -11.57
N LYS A 540 67.10 -61.82 -12.23
CA LYS A 540 67.38 -61.60 -13.66
C LYS A 540 66.17 -62.07 -14.46
N GLU A 541 65.52 -61.17 -15.19
CA GLU A 541 64.45 -61.51 -16.13
C GLU A 541 65.09 -62.07 -17.42
N SER A 542 64.80 -63.33 -17.76
CA SER A 542 65.03 -63.85 -19.12
C SER A 542 63.77 -63.60 -19.94
N ALA A 543 63.92 -62.94 -21.09
CA ALA A 543 62.81 -62.65 -21.99
C ALA A 543 62.39 -63.93 -22.73
N ALA A 544 61.21 -64.44 -22.34
CA ALA A 544 60.53 -65.66 -22.80
C ALA A 544 61.09 -67.00 -22.27
N GLY A 545 60.18 -67.85 -21.81
CA GLY A 545 60.49 -69.21 -21.34
C GLY A 545 60.78 -70.13 -22.51
N GLU A 546 61.74 -71.05 -22.34
CA GLU A 546 62.20 -71.98 -23.38
C GLU A 546 61.06 -72.73 -24.07
N THR A 547 59.99 -73.04 -23.33
CA THR A 547 58.78 -73.70 -23.85
C THR A 547 58.09 -72.90 -24.95
N PHE A 548 58.07 -71.57 -24.85
CA PHE A 548 57.47 -70.68 -25.85
C PHE A 548 58.33 -70.59 -27.12
N LEU A 549 59.65 -70.54 -26.97
CA LEU A 549 60.58 -70.52 -28.11
C LEU A 549 60.62 -71.88 -28.84
N GLN A 550 60.48 -72.99 -28.10
CA GLN A 550 60.40 -74.33 -28.69
C GLN A 550 59.11 -74.53 -29.52
N THR A 551 57.97 -73.98 -29.09
CA THR A 551 56.75 -73.99 -29.91
C THR A 551 56.83 -73.10 -31.15
N LEU A 552 57.69 -72.08 -31.17
CA LEU A 552 57.79 -71.11 -32.26
C LEU A 552 58.69 -71.60 -33.41
N HIS A 553 59.55 -72.59 -33.15
CA HIS A 553 60.52 -73.14 -34.11
C HIS A 553 60.29 -74.61 -34.48
N ALA A 554 59.11 -75.18 -34.18
CA ALA A 554 58.75 -76.50 -34.70
C ALA A 554 58.49 -76.41 -36.23
N PRO A 555 59.11 -77.28 -37.05
CA PRO A 555 59.12 -77.17 -38.52
C PRO A 555 57.77 -77.43 -39.20
#